data_AF-X1UBI0-F1
#
_entry.id   AF-X1UBI0-F1
#
_cell.length_a   1.000
_cell.length_b   1.000
_cell.length_c   1.000
_cell.angle_alpha   90.00
_cell.angle_beta   90.00
_cell.angle_gamma   90.00
#
_symmetry.space_group_name_H-M   'P 1'
#
loop_
_entity.id
_entity.type
_entity.pdbx_description
1 polymer ?
#
loop_
_entity_poly.entity_id
_entity_poly.type
_entity_poly.pdbx_seq_one_letter_code
_entity_poly.pdbx_strand_id
1 'polypeptide(L)' 'MTILFIINDAPYGTEKAYNALRLANQILKDSPDTTVNIFLLADAVSCGMEEQKTPNGYYNIGRMILLFTNRGGKVKV' A
#
# COMPACT_ATOMS: atom_id res chain seq x y z
N MET A 1 -13.26 -13.77 -1.08
CA MET A 1 -12.21 -14.08 -0.07
C MET A 1 -11.75 -12.77 0.57
N THR A 2 -11.29 -12.78 1.82
CA THR A 2 -10.80 -11.57 2.49
C THR A 2 -9.34 -11.76 2.90
N ILE A 3 -8.48 -10.80 2.54
CA ILE A 3 -7.06 -10.79 2.86
C ILE A 3 -6.72 -9.52 3.64
N LEU A 4 -5.95 -9.68 4.72
CA LEU A 4 -5.36 -8.58 5.47
C LEU A 4 -3.84 -8.58 5.27
N PHE A 5 -3.30 -7.46 4.82
CA PHE A 5 -1.88 -7.16 4.87
C PHE A 5 -1.58 -6.31 6.10
N ILE A 6 -0.51 -6.65 6.80
CA ILE A 6 0.06 -5.82 7.86
C ILE A 6 1.42 -5.36 7.38
N ILE A 7 1.65 -4.04 7.38
CA ILE A 7 2.93 -3.43 7.05
C ILE A 7 3.44 -2.77 8.31
N ASN A 8 4.66 -3.10 8.73
CA ASN A 8 5.26 -2.61 9.99
C ASN A 8 6.45 -1.67 9.78
N ASP A 9 7.09 -1.77 8.61
CA ASP A 9 8.33 -1.03 8.32
C ASP A 9 8.03 0.29 7.59
N ALA A 10 8.88 1.29 7.83
CA ALA A 10 8.84 2.59 7.17
C ALA A 10 8.84 2.50 5.63
N PRO A 11 8.22 3.44 4.91
CA PRO A 11 8.40 3.59 3.48
C PRO A 11 9.84 4.04 3.16
N TYR A 12 10.35 3.68 1.99
CA TYR A 12 11.62 4.17 1.42
C TYR A 12 12.93 3.79 2.14
N GLY A 13 12.92 2.85 3.09
CA GLY A 13 14.14 2.23 3.63
C GLY A 13 14.38 0.79 3.16
N THR A 14 13.29 0.09 2.84
CA THR A 14 13.29 -1.26 2.27
C THR A 14 12.18 -1.37 1.23
N GLU A 15 12.14 -2.49 0.50
CA GLU A 15 11.09 -2.72 -0.49
C GLU A 15 9.80 -3.30 0.10
N LYS A 16 9.68 -3.46 1.42
CA LYS A 16 8.55 -4.16 2.04
C LYS A 16 7.21 -3.47 1.78
N ALA A 17 7.11 -2.17 2.08
CA ALA A 17 5.88 -1.40 1.83
C ALA A 17 5.54 -1.35 0.34
N TYR A 18 6.54 -1.16 -0.52
CA TYR A 18 6.40 -1.18 -1.98
C TYR A 18 5.84 -2.53 -2.47
N ASN A 19 6.45 -3.65 -2.07
CA ASN A 19 6.04 -4.97 -2.50
C ASN A 19 4.65 -5.35 -1.98
N ALA A 20 4.32 -5.00 -0.73
CA ALA A 20 3.00 -5.22 -0.17
C ALA A 20 1.91 -4.48 -0.97
N LEU A 21 2.11 -3.19 -1.24
CA LEU A 21 1.16 -2.39 -2.03
C LEU A 21 1.09 -2.85 -3.49
N ARG A 22 2.22 -3.24 -4.08
CA ARG A 22 2.27 -3.78 -5.46
C ARG A 22 1.44 -5.06 -5.56
N LEU A 23 1.63 -5.99 -4.62
CA LEU A 23 0.88 -7.24 -4.59
C LEU A 23 -0.61 -7.02 -4.30
N ALA A 24 -0.94 -6.18 -3.31
CA ALA A 24 -2.32 -5.85 -2.97
C ALA A 24 -3.08 -5.26 -4.17
N ASN A 25 -2.45 -4.35 -4.92
CA ASN A 25 -3.00 -3.78 -6.15
C ASN A 25 -3.21 -4.83 -7.24
N GLN A 26 -2.29 -5.80 -7.36
CA GLN A 26 -2.40 -6.88 -8.35
C GLN A 26 -3.54 -7.85 -8.00
N ILE A 27 -3.70 -8.20 -6.73
CA ILE A 27 -4.80 -9.06 -6.27
C ILE A 27 -6.16 -8.42 -6.57
N LEU A 28 -6.34 -7.13 -6.26
CA LEU A 28 -7.59 -6.43 -6.57
C LEU A 28 -7.87 -6.34 -8.08
N LYS A 29 -6.83 -6.36 -8.92
CA LYS A 29 -6.97 -6.36 -10.38
C LYS A 29 -7.39 -7.72 -10.91
N ASP A 30 -6.70 -8.78 -10.49
CA ASP A 30 -6.85 -10.12 -11.09
C ASP A 30 -7.96 -10.93 -10.42
N SER A 31 -8.42 -10.53 -9.25
CA SER A 31 -9.43 -11.24 -8.45
C SER A 31 -10.49 -10.26 -7.91
N PRO A 32 -11.44 -9.81 -8.75
CA PRO A 32 -12.39 -8.75 -8.41
C PRO A 32 -13.30 -9.07 -7.21
N ASP A 33 -13.55 -10.36 -6.93
CA ASP A 33 -14.36 -10.80 -5.78
C ASP A 33 -13.55 -10.90 -4.46
N THR A 34 -12.28 -10.49 -4.47
CA THR A 34 -11.42 -10.50 -3.29
C THR A 34 -11.41 -9.14 -2.62
N THR A 35 -11.69 -9.11 -1.32
CA THR A 35 -11.49 -7.93 -0.48
C THR A 35 -10.07 -7.92 0.06
N VAL A 36 -9.36 -6.82 -0.16
CA VAL A 36 -8.02 -6.61 0.40
C VAL A 36 -8.04 -5.41 1.34
N ASN A 37 -7.56 -5.63 2.57
CA ASN A 37 -7.36 -4.59 3.56
C ASN A 37 -5.88 -4.48 3.90
N ILE A 38 -5.40 -3.27 4.17
CA ILE A 38 -4.05 -2.99 4.64
C ILE A 38 -4.16 -2.30 5.99
N PHE A 39 -3.44 -2.80 6.99
CA PHE A 39 -3.24 -2.14 8.27
C PHE A 39 -1.77 -1.74 8.38
N LEU A 40 -1.54 -0.44 8.58
CA LEU A 40 -0.22 0.15 8.76
C LEU A 40 0.05 0.21 10.26
N LEU A 41 1.15 -0.38 10.71
CA LEU A 41 1.53 -0.43 12.12
C LEU A 41 2.99 0.03 12.28
N ALA A 42 3.35 0.53 13.46
CA ALA A 42 4.68 1.07 13.76
C ALA A 42 5.14 2.10 12.72
N ASP A 43 6.35 1.97 12.17
CA ASP A 43 6.94 2.96 11.27
C ASP A 43 6.18 3.06 9.93
N ALA A 44 5.42 2.03 9.56
CA ALA A 44 4.61 2.03 8.36
C ALA A 44 3.47 3.06 8.39
N VAL A 45 3.10 3.60 9.55
CA VAL A 45 2.13 4.70 9.66
C VAL A 45 2.53 5.88 8.76
N SER A 46 3.84 6.13 8.62
CA SER A 46 4.37 7.16 7.72
C SER A 46 4.12 6.90 6.22
N CYS A 47 3.74 5.67 5.82
CA CYS A 47 3.26 5.39 4.46
C CYS A 47 2.00 6.20 4.10
N GLY A 48 1.18 6.55 5.09
CA GLY A 48 -0.06 7.31 4.93
C GLY A 48 0.14 8.83 4.87
N MET A 49 1.37 9.35 4.97
CA MET A 49 1.62 10.79 4.88
C MET A 49 1.27 11.32 3.49
N GLU A 50 0.62 12.47 3.45
CA GLU A 50 0.30 13.18 2.22
C GLU A 50 1.56 13.78 1.56
N GLU A 51 1.44 14.16 0.29
CA GLU A 51 2.47 14.90 -0.47
C GLU A 51 3.90 14.31 -0.47
N GLN A 52 4.02 12.98 -0.43
CA GLN A 52 5.33 12.31 -0.50
C GLN A 52 6.07 12.69 -1.79
N LYS A 53 7.29 13.23 -1.62
CA LYS A 53 8.19 13.59 -2.73
C LYS A 53 9.25 12.51 -2.90
N THR A 54 9.38 12.02 -4.12
CA THR A 54 10.36 11.00 -4.50
C THR A 54 11.16 11.49 -5.71
N PRO A 55 12.43 11.08 -5.86
CA PRO A 55 13.19 11.39 -7.08
C PRO A 55 12.49 10.85 -8.33
N ASN A 56 12.79 11.43 -9.48
CA ASN A 56 12.23 10.97 -10.75
C ASN A 56 12.59 9.49 -10.99
N GLY A 57 11.62 8.71 -11.45
CA GLY A 57 11.77 7.26 -11.70
C GLY A 57 11.61 6.37 -10.47
N TYR A 58 11.52 6.93 -9.26
CA TYR A 58 11.24 6.15 -8.05
C TYR A 58 9.73 5.90 -7.87
N TYR A 59 9.40 4.76 -7.26
CA TYR A 59 8.03 4.48 -6.83
C TYR A 59 7.60 5.48 -5.76
N ASN A 60 6.30 5.76 -5.70
CA ASN A 60 5.72 6.66 -4.73
C ASN A 60 4.61 5.93 -3.96
N ILE A 61 4.85 5.67 -2.68
CA ILE A 61 3.95 4.91 -1.79
C ILE A 61 2.59 5.58 -1.68
N GLY A 62 2.54 6.92 -1.54
CA GLY A 62 1.28 7.68 -1.53
C GLY A 62 0.45 7.45 -2.80
N ARG A 63 1.06 7.50 -3.99
CA ARG A 63 0.37 7.18 -5.27
C ARG A 63 -0.10 5.73 -5.34
N MET A 64 0.68 4.79 -4.81
CA MET A 64 0.29 3.38 -4.78
C MET A 64 -0.88 3.10 -3.83
N ILE A 65 -0.92 3.80 -2.68
CA ILE A 65 -2.06 3.79 -1.77
C ILE A 65 -3.30 4.37 -2.45
N LEU A 66 -3.16 5.52 -3.12
CA LEU A 66 -4.27 6.13 -3.86
C LEU A 66 -4.83 5.18 -4.94
N LEU A 67 -3.95 4.51 -5.70
CA LEU A 67 -4.36 3.50 -6.66
C LEU A 67 -5.11 2.33 -5.99
N PHE A 68 -4.61 1.86 -4.85
CA PHE A 68 -5.19 0.76 -4.09
C PHE A 68 -6.59 1.13 -3.55
N THR A 69 -6.74 2.32 -2.97
CA THR A 69 -8.04 2.78 -2.44
C THR A 69 -9.04 3.04 -3.55
N ASN A 70 -8.60 3.55 -4.71
CA ASN A 70 -9.46 3.74 -5.89
C ASN A 70 -9.99 2.41 -6.45
N ARG A 71 -9.33 1.28 -6.17
CA ARG A 71 -9.78 -0.08 -6.52
C ARG A 71 -10.64 -0.73 -5.43
N GLY A 72 -11.07 0.02 -4.42
CA GLY A 72 -11.91 -0.48 -3.33
C GLY A 72 -11.14 -1.11 -2.16
N GLY A 73 -9.81 -1.11 -2.21
CA GLY A 73 -8.98 -1.48 -1.08
C GLY A 73 -9.12 -0.52 0.09
N LYS A 74 -8.96 -1.01 1.32
CA LYS A 74 -9.05 -0.17 2.54
C LYS A 74 -7.71 -0.12 3.24
N VAL A 75 -7.26 1.08 3.60
CA VAL A 75 -6.06 1.30 4.42
C VAL A 75 -6.47 1.90 5.76
N LYS A 76 -5.91 1.38 6.85
CA LYS A 76 -6.06 1.91 8.21
C LYS A 76 -4.71 1.95 8.91
N VAL A 77 -4.62 2.81 9.92
CA VAL A 77 -3.53 2.97 10.89
C VAL A 77 -4.05 2.65 12.28
#